data_AF-D3L9T8-F1
#
_entry.id   AF-D3L9T8-F1
#
_cell.length_a   1.000
_cell.length_b   1.000
_cell.length_c   1.000
_cell.angle_alpha   90.00
_cell.angle_beta   90.00
_cell.angle_gamma   90.00
#
_symmetry.space_group_name_H-M   'P 1'
#
loop_
_entity.id
_entity.type
_entity.pdbx_description
1 polymer ?
#
loop_
_entity_poly.entity_id
_entity_poly.type
_entity_poly.pdbx_seq_one_letter_code
_entity_poly.pdbx_strand_id
1 'polypeptide(L)' 'MIAAPGYPDNVDKGFSVPLLDDLPSDLQIDYAAVKKDGHNLISSGGRVATIVGHAKKFN' A
#
# COMPACT_ATOMS: atom_id res chain seq x y z
N MET A 1 0.03 6.66 4.03
CA MET A 1 1.04 5.89 3.27
C MET A 1 1.34 4.61 4.03
N ILE A 2 1.55 3.51 3.32
CA ILE A 2 1.96 2.21 3.85
C ILE A 2 3.44 2.03 3.50
N ALA A 3 4.25 1.75 4.51
CA ALA A 3 5.65 1.40 4.37
C ALA A 3 5.90 0.00 4.91
N ALA A 4 6.87 -0.71 4.33
CA ALA A 4 7.31 -2.00 4.82
C ALA A 4 8.15 -1.84 6.10
N PRO A 5 8.14 -2.84 7.00
CA PRO A 5 8.99 -2.82 8.19
C PRO A 5 10.46 -2.60 7.85
N GLY A 6 11.16 -1.85 8.71
CA GLY A 6 12.58 -1.55 8.56
C GLY A 6 12.94 -0.49 7.50
N TYR A 7 11.96 0.08 6.79
CA TYR A 7 12.17 1.30 6.00
C TYR A 7 12.68 2.47 6.88
N PRO A 8 13.70 3.25 6.44
CA PRO A 8 14.29 3.27 5.10
C PRO A 8 15.44 2.28 4.83
N ASP A 9 16.01 1.67 5.85
CA ASP A 9 17.31 0.98 5.72
C ASP A 9 17.16 -0.53 5.52
N ASN A 10 16.69 -1.26 6.54
CA ASN A 10 16.62 -2.73 6.55
C ASN A 10 15.22 -3.21 6.20
N VAL A 11 14.79 -2.91 4.97
CA VAL A 11 13.43 -3.19 4.51
C VAL A 11 13.14 -4.68 4.44
N ASP A 12 12.21 -5.15 5.26
CA ASP A 12 11.67 -6.50 5.18
C ASP A 12 10.56 -6.58 4.11
N LYS A 13 10.50 -7.70 3.38
CA LYS A 13 9.58 -7.91 2.24
C LYS A 13 8.64 -9.08 2.48
N GLY A 14 7.56 -9.12 1.72
CA GLY A 14 6.61 -10.23 1.71
C GLY A 14 5.41 -10.08 2.65
N PHE A 15 5.16 -8.87 3.16
CA PHE A 15 3.99 -8.59 3.98
C PHE A 15 2.77 -8.32 3.11
N SER A 16 1.59 -8.78 3.56
CA SER A 16 0.33 -8.53 2.84
C SER A 16 0.08 -7.04 2.65
N VAL A 17 -0.43 -6.68 1.47
CA VAL A 17 -0.80 -5.33 1.09
C VAL A 17 -2.30 -5.32 0.76
N PRO A 18 -3.08 -4.34 1.27
CA PRO A 18 -4.51 -4.27 0.99
C PRO A 18 -4.76 -4.18 -0.50
N LEU A 19 -5.82 -4.85 -0.94
CA LEU A 19 -6.41 -4.71 -2.27
C LEU A 19 -7.42 -3.56 -2.28
N LEU A 20 -7.77 -3.07 -3.47
CA LEU A 20 -8.77 -2.01 -3.60
C LEU A 20 -10.13 -2.45 -3.03
N ASP A 21 -10.49 -3.72 -3.23
CA ASP A 21 -11.74 -4.31 -2.73
C ASP A 21 -11.80 -4.41 -1.20
N ASP A 22 -10.66 -4.25 -0.51
CA ASP A 22 -10.61 -4.22 0.96
C ASP A 22 -10.97 -2.84 1.54
N LEU A 23 -11.13 -1.81 0.69
CA LEU A 23 -11.34 -0.43 1.11
C LEU A 23 -12.73 0.11 0.72
N PRO A 24 -13.21 1.14 1.42
CA PRO A 24 -14.33 1.96 0.98
C PRO A 24 -14.17 2.44 -0.46
N SER A 25 -15.29 2.52 -1.20
CA SER A 25 -15.30 2.82 -2.63
C SER A 25 -14.90 4.26 -3.00
N ASP A 26 -14.80 5.16 -2.02
CA ASP A 26 -14.35 6.54 -2.18
C ASP A 26 -12.83 6.72 -1.95
N LEU A 27 -12.12 5.63 -1.67
CA LEU A 27 -10.67 5.59 -1.55
C LEU A 27 -10.02 4.95 -2.77
N GLN A 28 -8.81 5.40 -3.07
CA GLN A 28 -7.93 4.84 -4.09
C GLN A 28 -6.64 4.31 -3.44
N ILE A 29 -6.03 3.30 -4.06
CA ILE A 29 -4.70 2.81 -3.69
C ILE A 29 -3.74 3.01 -4.85
N ASP A 30 -2.70 3.81 -4.61
CA ASP A 30 -1.55 3.90 -5.51
C ASP A 30 -0.46 2.96 -5.02
N TYR A 31 -0.29 1.83 -5.70
CA TYR A 31 0.76 0.86 -5.40
C TYR A 31 2.12 1.35 -5.88
N ALA A 32 3.16 1.13 -5.07
CA ALA A 32 4.55 1.41 -5.41
C ALA A 32 5.35 0.10 -5.39
N ALA A 33 6.00 -0.24 -4.28
CA ALA A 33 6.82 -1.45 -4.17
C ALA A 33 5.99 -2.65 -3.68
N VAL A 34 5.18 -3.21 -4.59
CA VAL A 34 4.44 -4.46 -4.39
C VAL A 34 4.83 -5.51 -5.41
N LYS A 35 4.53 -6.78 -5.14
CA LYS A 35 4.55 -7.87 -6.11
C LYS A 35 3.33 -8.76 -5.92
N LYS A 36 2.92 -9.44 -6.98
CA LYS A 36 1.83 -10.41 -6.93
C LYS A 36 2.28 -11.71 -6.27
N ASP A 37 1.45 -12.26 -5.40
CA ASP A 37 1.62 -13.58 -4.79
C ASP A 37 0.27 -14.31 -4.82
N GLY A 38 0.10 -15.19 -5.81
CA GLY A 38 -1.20 -15.77 -6.13
C GLY A 38 -2.25 -14.70 -6.49
N HIS A 39 -3.31 -14.63 -5.69
CA HIS A 39 -4.37 -13.61 -5.81
C HIS A 39 -4.13 -12.36 -4.95
N ASN A 40 -3.05 -12.34 -4.17
CA ASN A 40 -2.75 -11.27 -3.23
C ASN A 40 -1.61 -10.37 -3.76
N LEU A 41 -1.42 -9.23 -3.09
CA LEU A 41 -0.24 -8.39 -3.22
C LEU A 41 0.58 -8.46 -1.93
N ILE A 42 1.90 -8.53 -2.08
CA ILE A 42 2.84 -8.48 -0.96
C ILE A 42 3.90 -7.39 -1.18
N SER A 43 4.43 -6.83 -0.09
CA SER A 43 5.46 -5.79 -0.13
C SER A 43 6.74 -6.30 -0.80
N SER A 44 7.32 -5.48 -1.67
CA SER A 44 8.56 -5.80 -2.41
C SER A 44 9.67 -4.75 -2.26
N GLY A 45 9.40 -3.69 -1.48
CA GLY A 45 10.34 -2.62 -1.15
C GLY A 45 9.78 -1.68 -0.09
N GLY A 46 10.46 -0.57 0.15
CA GLY A 46 10.25 0.28 1.33
C GLY A 46 8.92 1.02 1.36
N ARG A 47 8.65 1.84 0.34
CA ARG A 47 7.36 2.52 0.17
C ARG A 47 6.43 1.59 -0.63
N VAL A 48 5.37 1.12 0.01
CA VAL A 48 4.57 0.01 -0.50
C VAL A 48 3.35 0.51 -1.26
N ALA A 49 2.55 1.36 -0.63
CA ALA A 49 1.35 1.93 -1.25
C ALA A 49 0.95 3.25 -0.58
N THR A 50 0.15 4.05 -1.27
CA THR A 50 -0.50 5.24 -0.72
C THR A 50 -2.01 5.10 -0.84
N ILE A 51 -2.71 5.30 0.28
CA ILE A 51 -4.17 5.44 0.28
C ILE A 51 -4.50 6.89 0.00
N VAL A 52 -5.33 7.11 -1.01
CA VAL A 52 -5.72 8.44 -1.49
C VAL A 52 -7.22 8.61 -1.24
N GLY A 53 -7.58 9.64 -0.49
CA GLY A 53 -8.97 10.07 -0.30
C GLY A 53 -9.18 11.42 -0.98
N HIS A 54 -10.31 11.54 -1.69
CA HIS A 54 -10.69 12.79 -2.36
C HIS A 54 -11.72 13.55 -1.52
N ALA A 55 -11.29 14.67 -0.91
CA ALA A 55 -12.18 15.54 -0.16
C ALA A 55 -12.35 16.90 -0.85
N LYS A 56 -13.54 17.49 -0.73
CA LYS A 56 -13.82 18.84 -1.28
C LYS A 56 -13.04 19.95 -0.56
N LYS A 57 -12.76 19.75 0.72
CA LYS A 57 -11.94 20.61 1.57
C LYS A 57 -11.23 19.76 2.60
N PHE A 58 -9.97 20.11 2.85
CA PHE A 58 -9.22 19.66 4.00
C PHE A 58 -9.24 20.84 4.99
N ASN A 59 -9.94 20.67 6.11
CA ASN A 59 -10.04 21.69 7.15
C ASN A 59 -9.13 21.32 8.31
#